data_AF-A0A7V4U5H0-F1
#
_entry.id   AF-A0A7V4U5H0-F1
#
_cell.length_a   1.000
_cell.length_b   1.000
_cell.length_c   1.000
_cell.angle_alpha   90.00
_cell.angle_beta   90.00
_cell.angle_gamma   90.00
#
_symmetry.space_group_name_H-M   'P 1'
#
loop_
_entity.id
_entity.type
_entity.pdbx_description
1 polymer ?
#
loop_
_entity_poly.entity_id
_entity_poly.type
_entity_poly.pdbx_seq_one_letter_code
_entity_poly.pdbx_strand_id
1 'polypeptide(L)'
;MMIYVSINIMGSHIKYYTFILAILIFNPFSFAYGFQPKSQNCIKCHTLNKEEALLLIKNFNQNVNVINIKKGPVSYLWEIEIEINGKKGIIYMDLSKKHIFEGSLMTIQDKKNITQDRLTDINRIDVSKIPLNDALVLGSKNAKKKIIVFDDPD
;
A
#
# COMPACT_ATOMS: atom_id res chain seq x y z
N MET A 1 4.45 -31.24 80.90
CA MET A 1 5.06 -32.34 80.13
C MET A 1 4.90 -32.00 78.65
N MET A 2 5.96 -31.49 78.02
CA MET A 2 5.91 -30.93 76.66
C MET A 2 6.30 -32.04 75.67
N ILE A 3 5.33 -32.53 74.91
CA ILE A 3 5.54 -33.61 73.94
C ILE A 3 6.00 -32.96 72.62
N TYR A 4 7.28 -33.13 72.29
CA TYR A 4 7.79 -32.84 70.96
C TYR A 4 7.48 -34.02 70.04
N VAL A 5 6.59 -33.81 69.06
CA VAL A 5 6.39 -34.75 67.95
C VAL A 5 7.37 -34.38 66.84
N SER A 6 8.49 -35.09 66.75
CA SER A 6 9.44 -34.97 65.64
C SER A 6 8.83 -35.59 64.38
N ILE A 7 8.35 -34.74 63.48
CA ILE A 7 7.88 -35.16 62.16
C ILE A 7 9.08 -35.18 61.20
N ASN A 8 9.64 -36.37 60.97
CA ASN A 8 10.64 -36.61 59.93
C ASN A 8 9.93 -36.71 58.57
N ILE A 9 9.65 -35.57 57.91
CA ILE A 9 9.20 -35.57 56.52
C ILE A 9 10.43 -35.52 55.60
N MET A 10 10.84 -36.71 55.16
CA MET A 10 11.31 -37.04 53.81
C MET A 10 11.93 -35.89 52.98
N GLY A 11 13.22 -35.58 53.21
CA GLY A 11 13.96 -34.50 52.54
C GLY A 11 14.21 -34.64 51.02
N SER A 12 13.68 -35.69 50.37
CA SER A 12 13.81 -35.89 48.92
C SER A 12 12.74 -35.15 48.12
N HIS A 13 11.48 -35.13 48.60
CA HIS A 13 10.37 -34.47 47.90
C HIS A 13 10.42 -32.94 48.01
N ILE A 14 11.00 -32.40 49.10
CA ILE A 14 11.18 -30.96 49.30
C ILE A 14 12.11 -30.38 48.23
N LYS A 15 13.18 -31.10 47.87
CA LYS A 15 14.16 -30.69 46.86
C LYS A 15 13.56 -30.64 45.45
N TYR A 16 12.68 -31.60 45.15
CA TYR A 16 11.98 -31.68 43.88
C TYR A 16 10.98 -30.53 43.70
N TYR A 17 10.24 -30.20 44.77
CA TYR A 17 9.33 -29.05 44.77
C TYR A 17 10.07 -27.71 44.66
N THR A 18 11.21 -27.56 45.34
CA THR A 18 12.05 -26.36 45.18
C THR A 18 12.66 -26.24 43.78
N PHE A 19 12.95 -27.36 43.12
CA PHE A 19 13.49 -27.37 41.76
C PHE A 19 12.44 -26.99 40.70
N ILE A 20 11.19 -27.49 40.84
CA ILE A 20 10.07 -27.12 39.96
C ILE A 20 9.69 -25.64 40.14
N LEU A 21 9.70 -25.13 41.38
CA LEU A 21 9.41 -23.72 41.65
C LEU A 21 10.47 -22.79 41.05
N ALA A 22 11.74 -23.20 41.01
CA ALA A 22 12.81 -22.44 40.37
C ALA A 22 12.65 -22.34 38.83
N ILE A 23 12.15 -23.40 38.17
CA ILE A 23 11.91 -23.40 36.71
C ILE A 23 10.77 -22.44 36.30
N LEU A 24 9.79 -22.23 37.18
CA LEU A 24 8.71 -21.26 36.96
C LEU A 24 9.18 -19.79 37.10
N ILE A 25 10.25 -19.53 37.87
CA ILE A 25 10.81 -18.18 38.08
C ILE A 25 11.89 -17.85 37.03
N PHE A 26 12.52 -18.86 36.42
CA PHE A 26 13.54 -18.71 35.36
C PHE A 26 12.99 -18.80 33.93
N ASN A 27 11.67 -18.77 33.72
CA ASN A 27 11.17 -18.43 32.39
C ASN A 27 11.47 -16.94 32.16
N PRO A 28 12.26 -16.55 31.15
CA PRO A 28 12.24 -15.17 30.73
C PRO A 28 10.81 -14.94 30.25
N PHE A 29 10.03 -14.20 31.05
CA PHE A 29 8.83 -13.56 30.57
C PHE A 29 9.30 -12.72 29.39
N SER A 30 9.18 -13.28 28.19
CA SER A 30 9.42 -12.56 26.95
C SER A 30 8.47 -11.38 27.02
N PHE A 31 9.03 -10.21 27.30
CA PHE A 31 8.34 -8.94 27.13
C PHE A 31 7.95 -8.86 25.66
N ALA A 32 6.74 -9.33 25.35
CA ALA A 32 6.11 -9.06 24.08
C ALA A 32 5.73 -7.59 24.10
N TYR A 33 6.65 -6.73 23.66
CA TYR A 33 6.34 -5.34 23.34
C TYR A 33 5.44 -5.32 22.09
N GLY A 34 4.16 -5.62 22.28
CA GLY A 34 3.11 -5.56 21.26
C GLY A 34 2.58 -4.15 21.01
N PHE A 35 3.38 -3.11 21.21
CA PHE A 35 3.01 -1.74 20.87
C PHE A 35 4.07 -1.14 19.94
N GLN A 36 3.73 -1.03 18.66
CA GLN A 36 4.51 -0.23 17.71
C GLN A 36 4.59 1.21 18.23
N PRO A 37 5.79 1.80 18.38
CA PRO A 37 5.91 3.18 18.78
C PRO A 37 5.25 4.07 17.73
N LYS A 38 4.26 4.86 18.17
CA LYS A 38 3.59 5.88 17.33
C LYS A 38 4.65 6.80 16.72
N SER A 39 4.85 6.70 15.41
CA SER A 39 5.61 7.58 14.49
C SER A 39 6.48 6.85 13.45
N GLN A 40 6.40 5.53 13.33
CA GLN A 40 7.07 4.85 12.23
C GLN A 40 6.34 5.09 10.90
N ASN A 41 7.05 5.58 9.88
CA ASN A 41 6.56 5.64 8.50
C ASN A 41 6.24 4.21 8.02
N CYS A 42 4.99 3.78 8.19
CA CYS A 42 4.50 2.43 7.87
C CYS A 42 4.82 2.01 6.42
N ILE A 43 5.03 3.01 5.55
CA ILE A 43 5.48 2.89 4.17
C ILE A 43 6.78 2.08 3.99
N LYS A 44 7.64 1.99 5.01
CA LYS A 44 8.90 1.22 4.91
C LYS A 44 8.71 -0.30 5.03
N CYS A 45 7.60 -0.75 5.61
CA CYS A 45 7.38 -2.17 5.92
C CYS A 45 6.26 -2.81 5.08
N HIS A 46 5.50 -2.03 4.32
CA HIS A 46 4.44 -2.53 3.45
C HIS A 46 4.90 -2.47 1.99
N THR A 47 5.00 -3.63 1.36
CA THR A 47 5.18 -3.77 -0.09
C THR A 47 3.87 -4.27 -0.71
N LEU A 48 3.58 -3.80 -1.91
CA LEU A 48 2.47 -4.27 -2.73
C LEU A 48 3.03 -4.61 -4.10
N ASN A 49 2.99 -5.89 -4.46
CA ASN A 49 3.43 -6.35 -5.79
C ASN A 49 2.27 -6.21 -6.80
N LYS A 50 2.61 -6.11 -8.10
CA LYS A 50 1.62 -6.02 -9.19
C LYS A 50 0.72 -7.25 -9.27
N GLU A 51 1.29 -8.44 -9.13
CA GLU A 51 0.53 -9.70 -9.17
C GLU A 51 -0.44 -9.81 -7.98
N GLU A 52 0.03 -9.45 -6.79
CA GLU A 52 -0.79 -9.45 -5.58
C GLU A 52 -1.95 -8.44 -5.69
N ALA A 53 -1.66 -7.22 -6.14
CA ALA A 53 -2.69 -6.22 -6.39
C ALA A 53 -3.71 -6.70 -7.42
N LEU A 54 -3.24 -7.31 -8.52
CA LEU A 54 -4.10 -7.85 -9.56
C LEU A 54 -5.05 -8.91 -9.02
N LEU A 55 -4.56 -9.84 -8.19
CA LEU A 55 -5.39 -10.87 -7.56
C LEU A 55 -6.48 -10.26 -6.67
N LEU A 56 -6.13 -9.25 -5.87
CA LEU A 56 -7.08 -8.57 -4.99
C LEU A 56 -8.17 -7.83 -5.77
N ILE A 57 -7.81 -7.15 -6.85
CA ILE A 57 -8.76 -6.35 -7.65
C ILE A 57 -9.64 -7.25 -8.53
N LYS A 58 -9.12 -8.39 -9.01
CA LYS A 58 -9.89 -9.36 -9.81
C LYS A 58 -11.11 -9.92 -9.11
N ASN A 59 -11.12 -9.94 -7.77
CA ASN A 59 -12.29 -10.31 -6.98
C ASN A 59 -13.46 -9.34 -7.17
N PHE A 60 -13.18 -8.10 -7.58
CA PHE A 60 -14.19 -7.06 -7.82
C PHE A 60 -14.45 -6.84 -9.31
N ASN A 61 -13.43 -6.91 -10.16
CA ASN A 61 -13.56 -6.74 -11.61
C ASN A 61 -12.63 -7.69 -12.38
N GLN A 62 -13.23 -8.59 -13.17
CA GLN A 62 -12.49 -9.66 -13.87
C GLN A 62 -11.62 -9.16 -15.04
N ASN A 63 -11.96 -8.00 -15.63
CA ASN A 63 -11.33 -7.47 -16.85
C ASN A 63 -10.36 -6.33 -16.55
N VAL A 64 -9.59 -6.45 -15.47
CA VAL A 64 -8.65 -5.42 -15.01
C VAL A 64 -7.21 -5.84 -15.24
N ASN A 65 -6.39 -4.91 -15.72
CA ASN A 65 -4.93 -5.04 -15.78
C ASN A 65 -4.29 -4.00 -14.85
N VAL A 66 -3.26 -4.39 -14.09
CA VAL A 66 -2.51 -3.46 -13.24
C VAL A 66 -1.29 -2.97 -14.01
N ILE A 67 -1.26 -1.68 -14.35
CA ILE A 67 -0.17 -1.04 -15.10
C ILE A 67 0.98 -0.72 -14.15
N ASN A 68 0.67 0.00 -13.07
CA ASN A 68 1.67 0.55 -12.17
C ASN A 68 1.14 0.65 -10.74
N ILE A 69 2.04 0.59 -9.77
CA ILE A 69 1.73 0.74 -8.35
C ILE A 69 2.75 1.71 -7.76
N LYS A 70 2.24 2.69 -7.02
CA LYS A 70 3.09 3.60 -6.26
C LYS A 70 2.39 4.04 -5.00
N LYS A 71 3.09 4.81 -4.17
CA LYS A 71 2.52 5.40 -2.97
C LYS A 71 1.46 6.42 -3.37
N GLY A 72 0.33 6.37 -2.68
CA GLY A 72 -0.76 7.32 -2.86
C GLY A 72 -0.37 8.72 -2.37
N PRO A 73 -1.07 9.75 -2.84
CA PRO A 73 -0.87 11.13 -2.42
C PRO A 73 -1.32 11.38 -0.96
N VAL A 74 -2.20 10.54 -0.44
CA VAL A 74 -2.62 10.53 0.97
C VAL A 74 -1.88 9.42 1.70
N SER A 75 -1.43 9.70 2.93
CA SER A 75 -0.79 8.70 3.78
C SER A 75 -1.67 7.46 3.92
N TYR A 76 -1.03 6.31 4.04
CA TYR A 76 -1.67 5.00 4.20
C TYR A 76 -2.44 4.47 2.97
N LEU A 77 -2.30 5.09 1.80
CA LEU A 77 -2.85 4.58 0.54
C LEU A 77 -1.75 4.22 -0.47
N TRP A 78 -2.02 3.20 -1.26
CA TRP A 78 -1.40 2.92 -2.56
C TRP A 78 -2.23 3.58 -3.67
N GLU A 79 -1.57 4.16 -4.67
CA GLU A 79 -2.18 4.54 -5.94
C GLU A 79 -1.86 3.43 -6.95
N ILE A 80 -2.90 2.79 -7.45
CA ILE A 80 -2.80 1.69 -8.40
C ILE A 80 -3.38 2.18 -9.73
N GLU A 81 -2.52 2.25 -10.73
CA GLU A 81 -2.90 2.57 -12.10
C GLU A 81 -3.38 1.27 -12.76
N ILE A 82 -4.64 1.28 -13.19
CA ILE A 82 -5.29 0.12 -13.81
C ILE A 82 -5.71 0.44 -15.23
N GLU A 83 -5.92 -0.61 -16.02
CA GLU A 83 -6.52 -0.53 -17.34
C GLU A 83 -7.72 -1.47 -17.41
N ILE A 84 -8.85 -0.94 -17.86
CA ILE A 84 -10.08 -1.69 -18.09
C ILE A 84 -10.51 -1.39 -19.52
N ASN A 85 -10.58 -2.43 -20.37
CA ASN A 85 -11.00 -2.31 -21.77
C ASN A 85 -10.28 -1.19 -22.55
N GLY A 86 -8.95 -1.06 -22.39
CA GLY A 86 -8.15 -0.03 -23.07
C GLY A 86 -8.18 1.36 -22.42
N LYS A 87 -8.98 1.57 -21.36
CA LYS A 87 -9.06 2.85 -20.64
C LYS A 87 -8.27 2.78 -19.34
N LYS A 88 -7.37 3.74 -19.15
CA LYS A 88 -6.61 3.87 -17.90
C LYS A 88 -7.46 4.50 -16.80
N GLY A 89 -7.36 3.96 -15.61
CA GLY A 89 -8.00 4.43 -14.39
C GLY A 89 -7.05 4.42 -13.21
N ILE A 90 -7.49 5.02 -12.11
CA ILE A 90 -6.77 5.01 -10.84
C ILE A 90 -7.73 4.53 -9.76
N ILE A 91 -7.25 3.57 -8.97
CA ILE A 91 -7.90 3.15 -7.73
C ILE A 91 -6.91 3.30 -6.58
N TYR A 92 -7.46 3.41 -5.38
CA TYR A 92 -6.66 3.49 -4.17
C TYR A 92 -6.89 2.26 -3.30
N MET A 93 -5.83 1.80 -2.64
CA MET A 93 -5.91 0.68 -1.71
C MET A 93 -5.21 1.04 -0.42
N ASP A 94 -5.77 0.67 0.72
CA ASP A 94 -5.11 0.92 2.00
C ASP A 94 -3.86 0.04 2.18
N LEU A 95 -2.90 0.46 3.01
CA LEU A 95 -1.70 -0.34 3.26
C LEU A 95 -2.00 -1.74 3.84
N SER A 96 -3.17 -1.91 4.49
CA SER A 96 -3.60 -3.19 5.03
C SER A 96 -4.23 -4.14 4.01
N LYS A 97 -4.42 -3.69 2.76
CA LYS A 97 -4.97 -4.45 1.63
C LYS A 97 -6.40 -4.98 1.88
N LYS A 98 -7.16 -4.28 2.72
CA LYS A 98 -8.53 -4.65 3.13
C LYS A 98 -9.59 -3.78 2.49
N HIS A 99 -9.21 -2.59 2.05
CA HIS A 99 -10.13 -1.58 1.54
C HIS A 99 -9.65 -1.08 0.18
N ILE A 100 -10.59 -0.97 -0.75
CA ILE A 100 -10.39 -0.31 -2.04
C ILE A 100 -11.27 0.93 -2.05
N PHE A 101 -10.72 2.03 -2.52
CA PHE A 101 -11.43 3.27 -2.75
C PHE A 101 -11.39 3.60 -4.24
N GLU A 102 -12.58 3.67 -4.83
CA GLU A 102 -12.81 4.10 -6.20
C GLU A 102 -13.51 5.46 -6.16
N GLY A 103 -12.87 6.48 -6.73
CA GLY A 103 -13.38 7.85 -6.69
C GLY A 103 -12.28 8.89 -6.84
N SER A 104 -12.62 10.13 -6.48
CA SER A 104 -11.70 11.26 -6.56
C SER A 104 -11.17 11.65 -5.18
N LEU A 105 -9.86 11.83 -5.09
CA LEU A 105 -9.22 12.50 -3.98
C LEU A 105 -9.16 14.00 -4.25
N MET A 106 -9.62 14.80 -3.29
CA MET A 106 -9.60 16.26 -3.36
C MET A 106 -8.79 16.83 -2.21
N THR A 107 -7.96 17.81 -2.51
CA THR A 107 -7.30 18.63 -1.50
C THR A 107 -8.28 19.66 -0.96
N ILE A 108 -8.37 19.80 0.36
CA ILE A 108 -9.33 20.73 1.00
C ILE A 108 -8.88 22.17 0.82
N GLN A 109 -7.58 22.43 0.98
CA GLN A 109 -7.00 23.77 0.93
C GLN A 109 -7.13 24.39 -0.47
N ASP A 110 -6.77 23.62 -1.50
CA ASP A 110 -6.75 24.10 -2.88
C ASP A 110 -8.05 23.77 -3.65
N LYS A 111 -9.00 23.07 -3.02
CA LYS A 111 -10.24 22.54 -3.63
C LYS A 111 -9.97 21.80 -4.96
N LYS A 112 -8.82 21.11 -5.02
CA LYS A 112 -8.28 20.56 -6.25
C LYS A 112 -8.42 19.04 -6.27
N ASN A 113 -8.96 18.50 -7.37
CA ASN A 113 -9.06 17.06 -7.61
C ASN A 113 -7.72 16.50 -8.09
N ILE A 114 -6.97 15.90 -7.18
CA ILE A 114 -5.64 15.34 -7.46
C ILE A 114 -5.72 14.03 -8.24
N THR A 115 -6.82 13.28 -8.15
CA THR A 115 -7.02 12.08 -8.97
C THR A 115 -7.22 12.46 -10.44
N GLN A 116 -7.97 13.52 -10.72
CA GLN A 116 -8.18 14.00 -12.08
C GLN A 116 -6.87 14.44 -12.74
N ASP A 117 -6.03 15.19 -12.04
CA ASP A 117 -4.69 15.56 -12.51
C ASP A 117 -3.85 14.32 -12.86
N ARG A 118 -3.87 13.32 -11.97
CA ARG A 118 -3.15 12.06 -12.18
C ARG A 118 -3.70 11.29 -13.38
N LEU A 119 -5.01 11.28 -13.59
CA LEU A 119 -5.63 10.70 -14.78
C LEU A 119 -5.16 11.43 -16.05
N THR A 120 -5.05 12.77 -16.02
CA THR A 120 -4.51 13.54 -17.14
C THR A 120 -3.05 13.19 -17.42
N ASP A 121 -2.23 13.00 -16.37
CA ASP A 121 -0.82 12.63 -16.52
C ASP A 121 -0.64 11.25 -17.16
N ILE A 122 -1.36 10.23 -16.68
CA ILE A 122 -1.19 8.85 -17.19
C ILE A 122 -1.78 8.66 -18.59
N ASN A 123 -2.71 9.53 -18.98
CA ASN A 123 -3.30 9.56 -20.32
C ASN A 123 -2.54 10.50 -21.28
N ARG A 124 -1.45 11.13 -20.84
CA ARG A 124 -0.66 12.02 -21.68
C ARG A 124 -0.06 11.25 -22.85
N ILE A 125 -0.29 11.78 -24.06
CA ILE A 125 0.28 11.25 -25.30
C ILE A 125 1.69 11.82 -25.47
N ASP A 126 2.62 10.97 -25.89
CA ASP A 126 3.94 11.40 -26.31
C ASP A 126 3.86 12.02 -27.70
N VAL A 127 3.86 13.36 -27.75
CA VAL A 127 3.75 14.14 -28.98
C VAL A 127 4.88 13.84 -29.97
N SER A 128 6.05 13.39 -29.49
CA SER A 128 7.17 13.02 -30.36
C SER A 128 6.90 11.77 -31.23
N LYS A 129 5.95 10.94 -30.80
CA LYS A 129 5.53 9.73 -31.53
C LYS A 129 4.47 10.02 -32.60
N ILE A 130 3.95 11.24 -32.67
CA ILE A 130 2.99 11.61 -33.70
C ILE A 130 3.77 11.84 -35.00
N PRO A 131 3.48 11.09 -36.08
CA PRO A 131 4.16 11.29 -37.36
C PRO A 131 3.70 12.61 -37.98
N LEU A 132 4.63 13.55 -38.17
CA LEU A 132 4.35 14.88 -38.74
C LEU A 132 4.93 15.07 -40.15
N ASN A 133 5.48 14.01 -40.76
CA ASN A 133 6.14 14.08 -42.06
C ASN A 133 5.18 14.56 -43.18
N ASP A 134 3.94 14.10 -43.13
CA ASP A 134 2.91 14.43 -44.12
C ASP A 134 1.96 15.54 -43.63
N ALA A 135 2.28 16.20 -42.50
CA ALA A 135 1.43 17.22 -41.92
C ALA A 135 1.49 18.54 -42.70
N LEU A 136 0.33 19.12 -42.98
CA LEU A 136 0.22 20.47 -43.53
C LEU A 136 0.52 21.50 -42.42
N VAL A 137 1.62 22.25 -42.56
CA VAL A 137 1.99 23.29 -41.59
C VAL A 137 1.30 24.61 -41.95
N LEU A 138 0.36 25.03 -41.09
CA LEU A 138 -0.28 26.34 -41.17
C LEU A 138 0.39 27.33 -40.21
N GLY A 139 0.85 28.47 -40.73
CA GLY A 139 1.50 29.53 -39.95
C GLY A 139 3.03 29.40 -39.84
N SER A 140 3.62 29.91 -38.75
CA SER A 140 5.07 29.96 -38.58
C SER A 140 5.66 28.61 -38.15
N LYS A 141 6.64 28.11 -38.89
CA LYS A 141 7.40 26.89 -38.56
C LYS A 141 8.08 26.96 -37.18
N ASN A 142 8.43 28.16 -36.72
CA ASN A 142 9.14 28.43 -35.46
C ASN A 142 8.20 28.89 -34.34
N ALA A 143 6.89 28.66 -34.46
CA ALA A 143 5.93 29.01 -33.42
C ALA A 143 6.28 28.33 -32.07
N LYS A 144 6.24 29.12 -30.98
CA LYS A 144 6.50 28.63 -29.61
C LYS A 144 5.45 27.63 -29.13
N LYS A 145 4.20 27.78 -29.60
CA LYS A 145 3.09 26.88 -29.32
C LYS A 145 2.70 26.22 -30.64
N LYS A 146 2.61 24.89 -30.63
CA LYS A 146 2.17 24.10 -31.79
C LYS A 146 0.91 23.35 -31.40
N ILE A 147 -0.06 23.32 -32.31
CA ILE A 147 -1.30 22.57 -32.18
C ILE A 147 -1.28 21.55 -33.31
N ILE A 148 -1.55 20.29 -32.98
CA ILE A 148 -1.70 19.21 -33.95
C ILE A 148 -3.20 18.93 -34.04
N VAL A 149 -3.76 19.04 -35.23
CA VAL A 149 -5.16 18.74 -35.53
C VAL A 149 -5.18 17.52 -36.43
N PHE A 150 -5.97 16.52 -36.04
CA PHE A 150 -6.31 15.39 -36.90
C PHE A 150 -7.68 15.72 -37.51
N ASP A 151 -7.74 15.77 -38.82
CA ASP A 151 -8.93 16.16 -39.58
C ASP A 151 -9.18 15.13 -40.68
N ASP A 152 -10.46 14.91 -41.00
CA ASP A 152 -10.94 14.01 -42.06
C ASP A 152 -11.71 14.86 -43.07
N PRO A 153 -11.41 14.81 -44.38
CA PRO A 153 -12.04 15.69 -45.38
C PRO A 153 -13.54 15.50 -45.62
N ASP A 154 -14.16 14.48 -45.02
CA ASP A 154 -15.60 14.18 -45.14
C ASP A 154 -16.51 15.05 -44.26
#